data_AF-A0AAW4NST7-F1
#
_entry.id   AF-A0AAW4NST7-F1
#
_cell.length_a   1.000
_cell.length_b   1.000
_cell.length_c   1.000
_cell.angle_alpha   90.00
_cell.angle_beta   90.00
_cell.angle_gamma   90.00
#
_symmetry.space_group_name_H-M   'P 1'
#
loop_
_entity.id
_entity.type
_entity.pdbx_description
1 polymer ?
#
loop_
_entity_poly.entity_id
_entity_poly.type
_entity_poly.pdbx_seq_one_letter_code
_entity_poly.pdbx_strand_id
1 'polypeptide(L)'
;MKRIQKILQINYFLNLIIVLLWIVLNENDVFNIVGTAHENTNSDFLSASIMEVITICFIPVSLRLFKFGAIRQAIKDDKTPLLNTFFAYSLVRLEMLLMPMLVNAVLYYVFMNVAFGYMAIILFLSTLFIFPTQERCEQEYNTIIQS
;
A
#
# COMPACT_ATOMS: atom_id res chain seq x y z
N MET A 1 2.76 14.68 16.31
CA MET A 1 2.48 14.60 14.85
C MET A 1 3.72 14.51 13.98
N LYS A 2 4.66 15.47 14.02
CA LYS A 2 5.88 15.46 13.17
C LYS A 2 6.68 14.13 13.16
N ARG A 3 6.89 13.51 14.33
CA ARG A 3 7.61 12.22 14.42
C ARG A 3 6.88 11.08 13.70
N ILE A 4 5.56 10.98 13.89
CA ILE A 4 4.69 9.99 13.24
C ILE A 4 4.72 10.18 11.73
N GLN A 5 4.53 11.42 11.27
CA GLN A 5 4.55 11.75 9.84
C GLN A 5 5.89 11.39 9.19
N LYS A 6 7.03 11.68 9.83
CA LYS A 6 8.34 11.25 9.34
C LYS A 6 8.45 9.73 9.20
N ILE A 7 7.97 8.96 10.18
CA ILE A 7 8.01 7.49 10.12
C ILE A 7 7.16 6.97 8.95
N LEU A 8 5.94 7.48 8.78
CA LEU A 8 5.05 7.09 7.67
C LEU A 8 5.65 7.47 6.31
N GLN A 9 6.28 8.64 6.20
CA GLN A 9 6.98 9.04 4.97
C GLN A 9 8.20 8.16 4.68
N ILE A 10 9.01 7.85 5.68
CA ILE A 10 10.16 6.94 5.51
C ILE A 10 9.67 5.59 5.02
N ASN A 11 8.63 5.01 5.65
CA ASN A 11 8.04 3.75 5.22
C ASN A 11 7.50 3.82 3.78
N TYR A 12 6.83 4.92 3.41
CA TYR A 12 6.35 5.14 2.05
C TYR A 12 7.50 5.14 1.02
N PHE A 13 8.52 5.98 1.23
CA PHE A 13 9.65 6.09 0.30
C PHE A 13 10.50 4.82 0.28
N LEU A 14 10.64 4.13 1.41
CA LEU A 14 11.35 2.85 1.48
C LEU A 14 10.70 1.82 0.56
N ASN A 15 9.37 1.65 0.65
CA ASN A 15 8.64 0.72 -0.22
C ASN A 15 8.77 1.10 -1.71
N LEU A 16 8.73 2.40 -2.05
CA LEU A 16 8.94 2.85 -3.43
C LEU A 16 10.35 2.55 -3.94
N ILE A 17 11.38 2.80 -3.12
CA ILE A 17 12.76 2.47 -3.47
C ILE A 17 12.91 0.96 -3.67
N ILE A 18 12.27 0.14 -2.84
CA ILE A 18 12.29 -1.32 -2.99
C ILE A 18 11.65 -1.74 -4.32
N VAL A 19 10.49 -1.20 -4.70
CA VAL A 19 9.86 -1.49 -6.01
C VAL A 19 10.77 -1.06 -7.16
N LEU A 20 11.34 0.14 -7.11
CA LEU A 20 12.24 0.63 -8.15
C LEU A 20 13.51 -0.21 -8.27
N LEU A 21 14.11 -0.58 -7.14
CA LEU A 21 15.28 -1.43 -7.10
C LEU A 21 14.94 -2.82 -7.64
N TRP A 22 13.77 -3.37 -7.31
CA TRP A 22 13.28 -4.62 -7.87
C TRP A 22 13.15 -4.57 -9.39
N ILE A 23 12.56 -3.52 -9.95
CA ILE A 23 12.45 -3.29 -11.40
C ILE A 23 13.84 -3.25 -12.02
N VAL A 24 14.73 -2.37 -11.52
CA VAL A 24 16.08 -2.19 -12.09
C VAL A 24 16.88 -3.49 -12.08
N LEU A 25 16.83 -4.27 -11.00
CA LEU A 25 17.55 -5.55 -10.93
C LEU A 25 17.03 -6.58 -11.93
N ASN A 26 15.73 -6.63 -12.17
CA ASN A 26 15.15 -7.56 -13.15
C ASN A 26 15.38 -7.11 -14.60
N GLU A 27 15.36 -5.80 -14.89
CA GLU A 27 15.72 -5.27 -16.22
C GLU A 27 17.20 -5.51 -16.59
N ASN A 28 18.07 -5.73 -15.60
CA ASN A 28 19.48 -6.09 -15.80
C ASN A 28 19.72 -7.61 -15.75
N ASP A 29 18.65 -8.42 -15.84
CA ASP A 29 18.69 -9.88 -15.82
C ASP A 29 19.46 -10.49 -14.62
N VAL A 30 19.50 -9.78 -13.48
CA VAL A 30 20.33 -10.19 -12.33
C VAL A 30 19.85 -11.52 -11.73
N PHE A 31 18.54 -11.77 -11.75
CA PHE A 31 17.94 -12.89 -11.01
C PHE A 31 17.51 -14.07 -11.89
N ASN A 32 17.52 -13.97 -13.24
CA ASN A 32 17.01 -15.01 -14.15
C ASN A 32 15.62 -15.59 -13.77
N ILE A 33 14.81 -14.84 -13.02
CA ILE A 33 13.46 -15.25 -12.57
C ILE A 33 12.35 -14.83 -13.55
N VAL A 34 12.72 -14.08 -14.59
CA VAL A 34 11.83 -13.50 -15.57
C VAL A 34 11.08 -14.60 -16.32
N GLY A 35 9.75 -14.62 -16.18
CA GLY A 35 8.88 -15.57 -16.89
C GLY A 35 8.98 -17.03 -16.41
N THR A 36 9.61 -17.31 -15.27
CA THR A 36 9.78 -18.67 -14.74
C THR A 36 8.45 -19.39 -14.46
N ALA A 37 7.38 -18.65 -14.20
CA ALA A 37 6.06 -19.22 -13.92
C ALA A 37 5.10 -19.18 -15.13
N HIS A 38 5.54 -18.68 -16.29
CA HIS A 38 4.67 -18.44 -17.46
C HIS A 38 4.22 -19.73 -18.17
N GLU A 39 4.77 -20.89 -17.81
CA GLU A 39 4.45 -22.17 -18.47
C GLU A 39 3.01 -22.65 -18.20
N ASN A 40 2.36 -22.16 -17.14
CA ASN A 40 1.04 -22.61 -16.70
C ASN A 40 -0.03 -21.51 -16.83
N THR A 41 -0.72 -21.45 -17.96
CA THR A 41 -1.78 -20.45 -18.23
C THR A 41 -2.86 -20.39 -17.14
N ASN A 42 -3.17 -21.51 -16.48
CA ASN A 42 -4.14 -21.57 -15.39
C ASN A 42 -3.67 -20.83 -14.13
N SER A 43 -2.38 -20.91 -13.77
CA SER A 43 -1.85 -20.19 -12.60
C SER A 43 -1.78 -18.69 -12.86
N ASP A 44 -1.45 -18.28 -14.08
CA ASP A 44 -1.38 -16.88 -14.49
C ASP A 44 -2.77 -16.23 -14.35
N PHE A 45 -3.80 -16.91 -14.87
CA PHE A 45 -5.17 -16.41 -14.81
C PHE A 45 -5.70 -16.34 -13.38
N LEU A 46 -5.50 -17.40 -12.58
CA LEU A 46 -6.00 -17.46 -11.20
C LEU A 46 -5.33 -16.41 -10.32
N SER A 47 -4.00 -16.28 -10.42
CA SER A 47 -3.24 -15.30 -9.63
C SER A 47 -3.60 -13.86 -9.99
N ALA A 48 -3.73 -13.56 -11.29
CA ALA A 48 -4.18 -12.24 -11.75
C ALA A 48 -5.58 -11.91 -11.22
N SER A 49 -6.54 -12.85 -11.34
CA SER A 49 -7.91 -12.66 -10.86
C SER A 49 -7.99 -12.38 -9.35
N ILE A 50 -7.20 -13.10 -8.55
CA ILE A 50 -7.15 -12.88 -7.09
C ILE A 50 -6.59 -11.48 -6.78
N MET A 51 -5.48 -11.10 -7.43
CA MET A 51 -4.84 -9.81 -7.21
C MET A 51 -5.71 -8.64 -7.68
N GLU A 52 -6.49 -8.80 -8.73
CA GLU A 52 -7.46 -7.81 -9.19
C GLU A 52 -8.53 -7.55 -8.12
N VAL A 53 -9.13 -8.61 -7.58
CA VAL A 53 -10.14 -8.49 -6.51
C VAL A 53 -9.55 -7.80 -5.28
N ILE A 54 -8.34 -8.19 -4.87
CA ILE A 54 -7.64 -7.56 -3.73
C ILE A 54 -7.40 -6.06 -4.00
N THR A 55 -6.89 -5.72 -5.18
CA THR A 55 -6.60 -4.33 -5.58
C THR A 55 -7.86 -3.48 -5.58
N ILE A 56 -8.94 -3.97 -6.20
CA ILE A 56 -10.23 -3.27 -6.28
C ILE A 56 -10.84 -3.07 -4.88
N CYS A 57 -10.68 -4.02 -3.97
CA CYS A 57 -11.19 -3.90 -2.60
C CYS A 57 -10.34 -2.97 -1.73
N PHE A 58 -9.01 -3.02 -1.83
CA PHE A 58 -8.12 -2.31 -0.93
C PHE A 58 -8.04 -0.80 -1.21
N ILE A 59 -8.19 -0.38 -2.48
CA ILE A 59 -8.24 1.04 -2.85
C ILE A 59 -9.36 1.80 -2.11
N PRO A 60 -10.66 1.44 -2.21
CA PRO A 60 -11.71 2.16 -1.52
C PRO A 60 -11.63 2.02 0.00
N VAL A 61 -11.18 0.88 0.52
CA VAL A 61 -11.06 0.65 1.96
C VAL A 61 -9.95 1.54 2.56
N SER A 62 -8.77 1.59 1.94
CA SER A 62 -7.70 2.48 2.39
C SER A 62 -8.15 3.94 2.35
N LEU A 63 -8.81 4.39 1.28
CA LEU A 63 -9.31 5.78 1.15
C LEU A 63 -10.39 6.13 2.17
N ARG A 64 -11.16 5.14 2.65
CA ARG A 64 -12.28 5.34 3.59
C ARG A 64 -11.99 4.87 5.02
N LEU A 65 -10.78 4.40 5.32
CA LEU A 65 -10.45 3.75 6.59
C LEU A 65 -10.85 4.58 7.83
N PHE A 66 -10.59 5.89 7.83
CA PHE A 66 -10.95 6.76 8.95
C PHE A 66 -12.43 7.14 9.05
N LYS A 67 -13.25 6.76 8.06
CA LYS A 67 -14.71 6.95 8.11
C LYS A 67 -15.42 5.85 8.90
N PHE A 68 -14.75 4.72 9.19
CA PHE A 68 -15.35 3.64 9.97
C PHE A 68 -15.47 4.03 11.45
N GLY A 69 -16.68 3.95 11.99
CA GLY A 69 -16.99 4.35 13.37
C GLY A 69 -16.17 3.59 14.42
N ALA A 70 -15.91 2.29 14.21
CA ALA A 70 -15.11 1.46 15.12
C ALA A 70 -13.66 1.95 15.22
N ILE A 71 -13.03 2.29 14.09
CA ILE A 71 -11.65 2.82 14.03
C ILE A 71 -11.60 4.19 14.71
N ARG A 72 -12.63 5.00 14.46
CA ARG A 72 -12.75 6.33 15.04
C ARG A 72 -12.90 6.30 16.56
N GLN A 73 -13.72 5.40 17.09
CA GLN A 73 -13.85 5.15 18.52
C GLN A 73 -12.54 4.64 19.12
N ALA A 74 -11.88 3.67 18.48
CA ALA A 74 -10.59 3.17 18.94
C ALA A 74 -9.52 4.27 19.04
N ILE A 75 -9.51 5.24 18.12
CA ILE A 75 -8.57 6.38 18.17
C ILE A 75 -8.95 7.37 19.29
N LYS A 76 -10.24 7.57 19.57
CA LYS A 76 -10.71 8.44 20.65
C LYS A 76 -10.48 7.88 22.04
N ASP A 77 -10.68 6.57 22.19
CA ASP A 77 -10.55 5.85 23.47
C ASP A 77 -9.07 5.64 23.84
N ASP A 78 -8.15 5.94 22.93
CA ASP A 78 -6.71 5.86 23.14
C ASP A 78 -6.23 6.94 24.13
N LYS A 79 -6.14 6.57 25.42
CA LYS A 79 -5.56 7.40 26.50
C LYS A 79 -4.03 7.38 26.52
N THR A 80 -3.39 6.68 25.58
CA THR A 80 -1.94 6.53 25.55
C THR A 80 -1.31 7.83 25.04
N PRO A 81 -0.26 8.37 25.68
CA PRO A 81 0.34 9.67 25.31
C PRO A 81 1.01 9.71 23.93
N LEU A 82 1.01 8.60 23.18
CA LEU A 82 1.82 8.42 21.98
C LEU A 82 1.03 8.27 20.68
N LEU A 83 -0.28 8.56 20.65
CA LEU A 83 -1.09 8.49 19.42
C LEU A 83 -0.91 7.15 18.67
N ASN A 84 -0.68 6.07 19.42
CA ASN A 84 -0.25 4.79 18.87
C ASN A 84 -1.32 4.21 17.95
N THR A 85 -2.59 4.37 18.32
CA THR A 85 -3.71 3.84 17.54
C THR A 85 -3.89 4.59 16.22
N PHE A 86 -3.80 5.93 16.24
CA PHE A 86 -3.83 6.72 15.00
C PHE A 86 -2.65 6.37 14.07
N PHE A 87 -1.45 6.22 14.63
CA PHE A 87 -0.28 5.80 13.87
C PHE A 87 -0.47 4.42 13.24
N ALA A 88 -0.93 3.43 14.03
CA ALA A 88 -1.15 2.07 13.56
C ALA A 88 -2.15 2.03 12.40
N TYR A 89 -3.30 2.70 12.51
CA TYR A 89 -4.28 2.74 11.42
C TYR A 89 -3.78 3.53 10.20
N SER A 90 -3.00 4.60 10.41
CA SER A 90 -2.35 5.33 9.31
C SER A 90 -1.35 4.46 8.56
N LEU A 91 -0.59 3.64 9.29
CA LEU A 91 0.37 2.69 8.73
C LEU A 91 -0.36 1.56 7.98
N VAL A 92 -1.38 0.95 8.59
CA VAL A 92 -2.21 -0.07 7.94
C VAL A 92 -2.81 0.45 6.65
N ARG A 93 -3.33 1.69 6.62
CA ARG A 93 -3.84 2.33 5.40
C ARG A 93 -2.82 2.38 4.28
N LEU A 94 -1.58 2.74 4.60
CA LEU A 94 -0.48 2.83 3.63
C LEU A 94 -0.06 1.44 3.15
N GLU A 95 0.16 0.52 4.08
CA GLU A 95 0.58 -0.86 3.79
C GLU A 95 -0.48 -1.63 2.98
N MET A 96 -1.78 -1.34 3.19
CA MET A 96 -2.86 -1.87 2.35
C MET A 96 -2.72 -1.53 0.86
N LEU A 97 -1.97 -0.48 0.50
CA LEU A 97 -1.69 -0.16 -0.91
C LEU A 97 -0.25 -0.51 -1.31
N LEU A 98 0.72 -0.26 -0.45
CA LEU A 98 2.14 -0.49 -0.72
C LEU A 98 2.48 -1.98 -0.81
N MET A 99 1.91 -2.84 0.05
CA MET A 99 2.17 -4.28 0.00
C MET A 99 1.64 -4.93 -1.28
N PRO A 100 0.37 -4.73 -1.68
CA PRO A 100 -0.09 -5.25 -2.97
C PRO A 100 0.65 -4.65 -4.16
N MET A 101 1.14 -3.41 -4.07
CA MET A 101 1.95 -2.80 -5.13
C MET A 101 3.28 -3.53 -5.30
N LEU A 102 3.98 -3.82 -4.20
CA LEU A 102 5.20 -4.63 -4.19
C LEU A 102 4.95 -6.03 -4.73
N VAL A 103 3.91 -6.70 -4.25
CA VAL A 103 3.54 -8.05 -4.69
C VAL A 103 3.25 -8.05 -6.19
N ASN A 104 2.46 -7.11 -6.69
CA ASN A 104 2.17 -6.99 -8.12
C ASN A 104 3.42 -6.68 -8.96
N ALA A 105 4.36 -5.86 -8.46
CA ALA A 105 5.63 -5.62 -9.14
C ALA A 105 6.49 -6.90 -9.21
N VAL A 106 6.48 -7.73 -8.17
CA VAL A 106 7.14 -9.05 -8.18
C VAL A 106 6.46 -10.00 -9.16
N LEU A 107 5.14 -10.12 -9.09
CA LEU A 107 4.35 -10.99 -9.96
C LEU A 107 4.46 -10.61 -11.43
N TYR A 108 4.60 -9.31 -11.74
CA TYR A 108 4.87 -8.84 -13.10
C TYR A 108 6.10 -9.53 -13.70
N TYR A 109 7.24 -9.57 -13.01
CA TYR A 109 8.44 -10.21 -13.54
C TYR A 109 8.38 -11.73 -13.49
N VAL A 110 7.74 -12.32 -12.47
CA VAL A 110 7.60 -13.78 -12.35
C VAL A 110 6.75 -14.38 -13.48
N PHE A 111 5.63 -13.73 -13.81
CA PHE A 111 4.66 -14.20 -14.81
C PHE A 111 4.81 -13.51 -16.17
N MET A 112 5.56 -12.41 -16.26
CA MET A 112 5.62 -11.53 -17.44
C MET A 112 4.23 -11.07 -17.94
N ASN A 113 3.27 -10.93 -17.02
CA ASN A 113 1.91 -10.53 -17.32
C ASN A 113 1.68 -9.04 -17.00
N VAL A 114 1.37 -8.28 -18.04
CA VAL A 114 1.10 -6.82 -17.97
C VAL A 114 -0.03 -6.45 -17.02
N ALA A 115 -0.98 -7.35 -16.72
CA ALA A 115 -2.05 -7.10 -15.76
C ALA A 115 -1.50 -6.76 -14.37
N PHE A 116 -0.47 -7.48 -13.90
CA PHE A 116 0.19 -7.18 -12.63
C PHE A 116 0.89 -5.81 -12.64
N GLY A 117 1.53 -5.47 -13.77
CA GLY A 117 2.14 -4.16 -13.95
C GLY A 117 1.12 -3.02 -13.85
N TYR A 118 -0.02 -3.14 -14.52
CA TYR A 118 -1.10 -2.14 -14.44
C TYR A 118 -1.67 -2.02 -13.02
N MET A 119 -1.87 -3.14 -12.31
CA MET A 119 -2.33 -3.10 -10.92
C MET A 119 -1.32 -2.40 -10.00
N ALA A 120 -0.02 -2.66 -10.15
CA ALA A 120 1.02 -1.97 -9.40
C ALA A 120 0.99 -0.45 -9.64
N ILE A 121 0.84 -0.02 -10.90
CA ILE A 121 0.72 1.41 -11.26
C ILE A 121 -0.53 2.04 -10.64
N ILE A 122 -1.69 1.38 -10.73
CA ILE A 122 -2.95 1.90 -10.16
C ILE A 122 -2.84 2.03 -8.64
N LEU A 123 -2.22 1.05 -7.96
CA LEU A 123 -1.96 1.10 -6.52
C LEU A 123 -1.00 2.25 -6.17
N PHE A 124 0.08 2.42 -6.92
CA PHE A 124 1.00 3.55 -6.79
C PHE A 124 0.26 4.89 -6.88
N LEU A 125 -0.53 5.10 -7.93
CA LEU A 125 -1.33 6.32 -8.09
C LEU A 125 -2.32 6.51 -6.94
N SER A 126 -2.92 5.42 -6.47
CA SER A 126 -3.84 5.44 -5.33
C SER A 126 -3.16 5.91 -4.04
N THR A 127 -1.86 5.63 -3.87
CA THR A 127 -1.11 6.10 -2.71
C THR A 127 -0.97 7.63 -2.64
N LEU A 128 -1.01 8.33 -3.77
CA LEU A 128 -0.93 9.80 -3.81
C LEU A 128 -2.11 10.45 -3.08
N PHE A 129 -3.29 9.82 -3.15
CA PHE A 129 -4.48 10.30 -2.44
C PHE A 129 -4.40 10.12 -0.93
N ILE A 130 -3.48 9.29 -0.43
CA ILE A 130 -3.30 8.99 0.99
C ILE A 130 -1.91 9.41 1.51
N PHE A 131 -1.17 10.22 0.75
CA PHE A 131 0.19 10.60 1.09
C PHE A 131 0.27 11.29 2.47
N PRO A 132 1.18 10.87 3.36
CA PRO A 132 1.24 11.36 4.74
C PRO A 132 1.93 12.73 4.80
N THR A 133 1.19 13.81 4.49
CA THR A 133 1.61 15.19 4.78
C THR A 133 1.30 15.57 6.22
N GLN A 134 2.07 16.49 6.79
CA GLN A 134 1.85 16.94 8.18
C GLN A 134 0.46 17.58 8.33
N GLU A 135 0.09 18.47 7.41
CA GLU A 135 -1.21 19.14 7.40
C GLU A 135 -2.36 18.13 7.36
N ARG A 136 -2.25 17.11 6.50
CA ARG A 136 -3.29 16.09 6.38
C ARG A 136 -3.41 15.25 7.63
N CYS A 137 -2.29 14.78 8.20
CA CYS A 137 -2.34 14.00 9.43
C CYS A 137 -2.96 14.78 10.60
N GLU A 138 -2.67 16.08 10.70
CA GLU A 138 -3.25 16.96 11.73
C GLU A 138 -4.75 17.19 11.48
N GLN A 139 -5.16 17.44 10.24
CA GLN A 139 -6.56 17.60 9.86
C GLN A 139 -7.38 16.32 10.11
N GLU A 140 -6.88 15.15 9.68
CA GLU A 140 -7.54 13.86 9.88
C GLU A 140 -7.70 13.55 11.38
N TYR A 141 -6.64 13.75 12.18
CA TYR A 141 -6.69 13.55 13.62
C TYR A 141 -7.70 14.48 14.31
N ASN A 142 -7.64 15.79 14.02
CA ASN A 142 -8.55 16.76 14.61
C ASN A 142 -10.01 16.48 14.26
N THR A 143 -10.28 16.09 13.01
CA THR A 143 -11.63 15.69 12.55
C THR A 143 -12.13 14.49 13.36
N ILE A 144 -11.27 13.51 13.61
CA ILE A 144 -11.61 12.31 14.39
C ILE A 144 -11.91 12.64 15.86
N ILE A 145 -11.20 13.57 16.48
CA ILE A 145 -11.45 13.96 17.87
C ILE A 145 -12.74 14.80 18.01
N GLN A 146 -13.06 15.66 17.05
CA GLN A 146 -14.17 16.61 17.14
C GLN A 146 -15.57 16.05 16.82
N SER A 147 -15.67 15.06 15.93
CA SER A 147 -16.99 14.53 15.51
C SER A 147 -17.54 13.50 16.50
#